data_AF-A0A923ZED2-F1
#
_entry.id   AF-A0A923ZED2-F1
#
_cell.length_a   1.000
_cell.length_b   1.000
_cell.length_c   1.000
_cell.angle_alpha   90.00
_cell.angle_beta   90.00
_cell.angle_gamma   90.00
#
_symmetry.space_group_name_H-M   'P 1'
#
loop_
_entity.id
_entity.type
_entity.pdbx_description
1 polymer ?
#
loop_
_entity_poly.entity_id
_entity_poly.type
_entity_poly.pdbx_seq_one_letter_code
_entity_poly.pdbx_strand_id
1 'polypeptide(L)'
;MIAFDRRNQLLAVGLAGLAGFVDATGFIATGGFFLSFMSGNSTRLGVGLAGSGGDAMVAASLILVFVIGVITGTLTGRAARRRHRPAVLLLLSTVLGLAAIFAAAGWLTPSFLLTAFAMGTENTVFEADGEVRISLTYMTGNLVKVGQRLARAVVGGPRWQWLPYLALWSAMV
;
A
#
# COMPACT_ATOMS: atom_id res chain seq x y z
N MET A 1 -7.61 -18.50 10.57
CA MET A 1 -8.40 -17.32 10.99
C MET A 1 -7.43 -16.17 11.14
N ILE A 2 -7.76 -14.97 10.66
CA ILE A 2 -6.96 -13.79 10.97
C ILE A 2 -7.30 -13.40 12.41
N ALA A 3 -6.64 -14.05 13.38
CA ALA A 3 -6.72 -13.69 14.79
C ALA A 3 -5.71 -12.56 15.04
N PHE A 4 -5.93 -11.39 14.43
CA PHE A 4 -5.21 -10.19 14.83
C PHE A 4 -5.97 -9.50 15.96
N ASP A 5 -5.24 -9.11 17.00
CA ASP A 5 -5.72 -8.21 18.04
C ASP A 5 -6.41 -6.98 17.39
N ARG A 6 -7.50 -6.50 18.00
CA ARG A 6 -8.35 -5.41 17.49
C ARG A 6 -7.53 -4.16 17.16
N ARG A 7 -6.46 -3.90 17.92
CA ARG A 7 -5.51 -2.81 17.66
C ARG A 7 -4.80 -2.93 16.31
N ASN A 8 -4.38 -4.13 15.93
CA ASN A 8 -3.70 -4.38 14.65
C ASN A 8 -4.68 -4.24 13.48
N GLN A 9 -5.95 -4.64 13.68
CA GLN A 9 -6.99 -4.45 12.67
C GLN A 9 -7.26 -2.96 12.43
N LEU A 10 -7.39 -2.16 13.49
CA LEU A 10 -7.57 -0.71 13.37
C LEU A 10 -6.39 -0.03 12.69
N LEU A 11 -5.16 -0.41 13.05
CA LEU A 11 -3.97 0.10 12.37
C LEU A 11 -3.95 -0.27 10.89
N ALA A 12 -4.29 -1.52 10.54
CA ALA A 12 -4.33 -1.97 9.15
C ALA A 12 -5.41 -1.22 8.35
N VAL A 13 -6.57 -0.97 8.94
CA VAL A 13 -7.64 -0.16 8.34
C VAL A 13 -7.18 1.28 8.12
N GLY A 14 -6.52 1.90 9.10
CA GLY A 14 -5.99 3.25 8.97
C GLY A 14 -4.91 3.37 7.88
N LEU A 15 -4.01 2.40 7.81
CA LEU A 15 -2.97 2.32 6.77
C LEU A 15 -3.57 2.05 5.38
N ALA A 16 -4.58 1.17 5.28
CA ALA A 16 -5.31 0.98 4.02
C ALA A 16 -5.98 2.29 3.53
N GLY A 17 -6.54 3.08 4.45
CA GLY A 17 -7.09 4.40 4.11
C GLY A 17 -6.04 5.45 3.76
N LEU A 18 -4.86 5.42 4.41
CA LEU A 18 -3.72 6.24 4.00
C LEU A 18 -3.30 5.93 2.57
N ALA A 19 -3.16 4.65 2.23
CA ALA A 19 -2.80 4.21 0.88
C ALA A 19 -3.84 4.64 -0.15
N GLY A 20 -5.14 4.49 0.16
CA GLY A 20 -6.24 4.95 -0.69
C GLY A 20 -6.23 6.46 -0.94
N PHE A 21 -6.07 7.26 0.13
CA PHE A 21 -5.96 8.72 0.04
C PHE A 21 -4.76 9.17 -0.80
N VAL A 22 -3.60 8.56 -0.58
CA VAL A 22 -2.36 8.83 -1.34
C VAL A 22 -2.54 8.50 -2.81
N ASP A 23 -3.22 7.40 -3.14
CA ASP A 23 -3.51 7.04 -4.52
C ASP A 23 -4.50 7.99 -5.18
N ALA A 24 -5.58 8.37 -4.51
CA ALA A 24 -6.57 9.30 -5.06
C ALA A 24 -5.94 10.67 -5.36
N THR A 25 -5.22 11.23 -4.38
CA THR A 25 -4.55 12.53 -4.53
C THR A 25 -3.41 12.48 -5.52
N GLY A 26 -2.58 11.43 -5.46
CA GLY A 26 -1.48 11.19 -6.39
C GLY A 26 -1.97 11.01 -7.82
N PHE A 27 -3.06 10.26 -8.04
CA PHE A 27 -3.65 10.05 -9.36
C PHE A 27 -4.12 11.35 -9.99
N ILE A 28 -4.82 12.19 -9.23
CA ILE A 28 -5.26 13.51 -9.70
C ILE A 28 -4.04 14.39 -10.03
N ALA A 29 -3.05 14.42 -9.15
CA ALA A 29 -1.88 15.30 -9.29
C ALA A 29 -0.91 14.88 -10.39
N THR A 30 -0.81 13.58 -10.70
CA THR A 30 0.09 13.03 -11.73
C THR A 30 -0.56 12.92 -13.11
N GLY A 31 -1.85 13.26 -13.24
CA GLY A 31 -2.59 13.07 -14.49
C GLY A 31 -2.93 11.60 -14.76
N GLY A 32 -2.96 10.78 -13.72
CA GLY A 32 -3.26 9.37 -13.79
C GLY A 32 -2.01 8.50 -13.61
N PHE A 33 -1.41 8.49 -12.44
CA PHE A 33 -0.53 7.44 -11.95
C PHE A 33 -0.81 7.18 -10.48
N PHE A 34 -0.63 5.95 -10.02
CA PHE A 34 -0.88 5.59 -8.63
C PHE A 34 0.44 5.68 -7.85
N LEU A 35 0.41 6.10 -6.58
CA LEU A 35 1.61 6.17 -5.75
C LEU A 35 1.73 4.94 -4.85
N SER A 36 0.67 4.15 -4.68
CA SER A 36 0.59 2.92 -3.89
C SER A 36 0.14 1.71 -4.73
N PHE A 37 -0.84 1.88 -5.62
CA PHE A 37 -1.40 0.78 -6.43
C PHE A 37 -0.55 0.39 -7.66
N MET A 38 0.53 -0.36 -7.40
CA MET A 38 1.51 -0.74 -8.44
C MET A 38 0.99 -1.69 -9.53
N SER A 39 -0.09 -2.45 -9.29
CA SER A 39 -0.73 -3.24 -10.36
C SER A 39 -1.35 -2.34 -11.44
N GLY A 40 -1.93 -1.20 -11.03
CA GLY A 40 -2.40 -0.17 -11.95
C GLY A 40 -1.25 0.42 -12.77
N ASN A 41 -0.14 0.77 -12.11
CA ASN A 41 1.05 1.27 -12.81
C ASN A 41 1.69 0.22 -13.72
N SER A 42 1.65 -1.07 -13.38
CA SER A 42 2.16 -2.14 -14.25
C SER A 42 1.35 -2.25 -15.54
N THR A 43 0.03 -2.06 -15.45
CA THR A 43 -0.84 -1.98 -16.63
C THR A 43 -0.50 -0.76 -17.47
N ARG A 44 -0.29 0.40 -16.84
CA ARG A 44 0.16 1.62 -17.53
C ARG A 44 1.52 1.48 -18.19
N LEU A 45 2.45 0.79 -17.53
CA LEU A 45 3.75 0.47 -18.11
C LEU A 45 3.56 -0.35 -19.39
N GLY A 46 2.75 -1.41 -19.36
CA GLY A 46 2.45 -2.23 -20.53
C GLY A 46 1.83 -1.43 -21.68
N VAL A 47 0.87 -0.55 -21.38
CA VAL A 47 0.25 0.34 -22.37
C VAL A 47 1.28 1.35 -22.93
N GLY A 48 2.09 1.96 -22.07
CA GLY A 48 3.12 2.93 -22.46
C GLY A 48 4.21 2.30 -23.32
N LEU A 49 4.58 1.05 -23.07
CA LEU A 49 5.53 0.29 -23.90
C LEU A 49 4.98 0.02 -25.31
N ALA A 50 3.66 -0.09 -25.46
CA ALA A 50 2.99 -0.23 -26.76
C ALA A 50 2.70 1.12 -27.44
N GLY A 51 2.89 2.25 -26.74
CA GLY A 51 2.55 3.60 -27.18
C GLY A 51 3.68 4.61 -26.94
N SER A 52 3.40 5.65 -26.14
CA SER A 52 4.36 6.69 -25.77
C SER A 52 5.32 6.22 -24.68
N GLY A 53 6.63 6.15 -24.99
CA GLY A 53 7.66 5.72 -24.03
C GLY A 53 7.78 6.56 -22.75
N GLY A 54 7.25 7.79 -22.74
CA GLY A 54 7.26 8.67 -21.55
C GLY A 54 6.44 8.11 -20.37
N ASP A 55 5.24 7.61 -20.64
CA ASP A 55 4.37 7.05 -19.58
C ASP A 55 4.94 5.74 -19.02
N ALA A 56 5.62 4.96 -19.88
CA ALA A 56 6.35 3.78 -19.47
C ALA A 56 7.49 4.13 -18.49
N MET A 57 8.26 5.19 -18.76
CA MET A 57 9.32 5.62 -17.85
C MET A 57 8.77 6.07 -16.49
N VAL A 58 7.66 6.83 -16.47
CA VAL A 58 7.03 7.25 -15.22
C VAL A 58 6.55 6.05 -14.42
N ALA A 59 5.78 5.13 -15.03
CA ALA A 59 5.32 3.92 -14.37
C ALA A 59 6.49 3.06 -13.83
N ALA A 60 7.52 2.86 -14.66
CA ALA A 60 8.71 2.10 -14.27
C ALA A 60 9.44 2.74 -13.08
N SER A 61 9.56 4.07 -13.05
CA SER A 61 10.22 4.79 -11.95
C SER A 61 9.46 4.63 -10.63
N LEU A 62 8.12 4.72 -10.66
CA LEU A 62 7.28 4.54 -9.49
C LEU A 62 7.35 3.11 -8.95
N ILE A 63 7.30 2.11 -9.85
CA ILE A 63 7.45 0.70 -9.48
C ILE A 63 8.82 0.44 -8.86
N LEU A 64 9.89 0.95 -9.47
CA LEU A 64 11.25 0.77 -8.99
C LEU A 64 11.42 1.36 -7.59
N VAL A 65 11.01 2.62 -7.39
CA VAL A 65 11.14 3.30 -6.11
C VAL A 65 10.27 2.67 -5.03
N PHE A 66 9.08 2.17 -5.38
CA PHE A 66 8.25 1.37 -4.48
C PHE A 66 8.98 0.10 -4.03
N VAL A 67 9.61 -0.65 -4.95
CA VAL A 67 10.39 -1.85 -4.61
C VAL A 67 11.57 -1.51 -3.70
N ILE A 68 12.27 -0.41 -3.95
CA ILE A 68 13.34 0.08 -3.05
C ILE A 68 12.79 0.40 -1.66
N GLY A 69 11.59 0.99 -1.59
CA GLY A 69 10.86 1.23 -0.35
C GLY A 69 10.56 -0.05 0.42
N VAL A 70 10.07 -1.10 -0.26
CA VAL A 70 9.85 -2.43 0.33
C VAL A 70 11.16 -2.98 0.89
N ILE A 71 12.24 -2.97 0.09
CA ILE A 71 13.56 -3.47 0.52
C ILE A 71 14.03 -2.73 1.77
N THR A 72 13.94 -1.40 1.78
CA THR A 72 14.38 -0.58 2.90
C THR A 72 13.51 -0.83 4.14
N GLY A 73 12.19 -0.87 3.98
CA GLY A 73 11.25 -1.17 5.06
C GLY A 73 11.54 -2.54 5.72
N THR A 74 11.76 -3.57 4.91
CA THR A 74 12.10 -4.91 5.42
C THR A 74 13.46 -4.92 6.13
N LEU A 75 14.48 -4.26 5.57
CA LEU A 75 15.80 -4.15 6.22
C LEU A 75 15.73 -3.38 7.55
N THR A 76 15.00 -2.26 7.59
CA THR A 76 14.74 -1.48 8.82
C THR A 76 14.03 -2.33 9.87
N GLY A 77 12.99 -3.05 9.46
CA GLY A 77 12.25 -3.96 10.34
C GLY A 77 13.14 -5.05 10.94
N ARG A 78 13.96 -5.70 10.11
CA ARG A 78 14.91 -6.74 10.53
C ARG A 78 15.99 -6.21 11.48
N ALA A 79 16.56 -5.05 11.18
CA ALA A 79 17.56 -4.40 12.03
C ALA A 79 16.99 -4.05 13.41
N ALA A 80 15.73 -3.61 13.47
CA ALA A 80 15.07 -3.21 14.71
C ALA A 80 14.56 -4.40 15.57
N ARG A 81 14.54 -5.63 15.04
CA ARG A 81 14.11 -6.86 15.75
C ARG A 81 12.77 -6.70 16.49
N ARG A 82 12.78 -6.65 17.84
CA ARG A 82 11.59 -6.46 18.68
C ARG A 82 10.88 -5.12 18.45
N ARG A 83 11.56 -4.13 17.87
CA ARG A 83 11.04 -2.81 17.52
C ARG A 83 10.71 -2.69 16.02
N HIS A 84 10.55 -3.80 15.30
CA HIS A 84 10.21 -3.85 13.88
C HIS A 84 9.13 -2.82 13.49
N ARG A 85 7.92 -2.96 14.04
CA ARG A 85 6.77 -2.11 13.66
C ARG A 85 7.00 -0.63 13.95
N PRO A 86 7.42 -0.22 15.19
CA PRO A 86 7.75 1.18 15.44
C PRO A 86 8.80 1.75 14.49
N ALA A 87 9.85 0.97 14.15
CA ALA A 87 10.92 1.44 13.26
C ALA A 87 10.43 1.66 11.83
N VAL A 88 9.64 0.73 11.28
CA VAL A 88 9.04 0.87 9.94
C VAL A 88 8.04 2.04 9.90
N LEU A 89 7.21 2.20 10.93
CA LEU A 89 6.27 3.32 11.00
C LEU A 89 6.98 4.67 11.14
N LEU A 90 8.09 4.73 11.87
CA LEU A 90 8.92 5.93 11.95
C LEU A 90 9.52 6.28 10.59
N LEU A 91 10.12 5.30 9.89
CA LEU A 91 10.63 5.48 8.54
C LEU A 91 9.55 5.98 7.58
N LEU A 92 8.39 5.31 7.57
CA LEU A 92 7.21 5.70 6.78
C LEU A 92 6.84 7.17 7.04
N SER A 93 6.70 7.53 8.32
CA SER A 93 6.30 8.89 8.73
C SER A 93 7.34 9.94 8.34
N THR A 94 8.63 9.64 8.51
CA THR A 94 9.73 10.53 8.11
C THR A 94 9.75 10.76 6.60
N VAL A 95 9.61 9.71 5.80
CA VAL A 95 9.62 9.83 4.33
C VAL A 95 8.39 10.59 3.83
N LEU A 96 7.20 10.34 4.38
CA LEU A 96 6.00 11.11 4.04
C LEU A 96 6.12 12.58 4.46
N GLY A 97 6.72 12.88 5.61
CA GLY A 97 7.03 14.24 6.03
C GLY A 97 7.96 14.97 5.06
N LEU A 98 9.01 14.28 4.57
CA LEU A 98 9.89 14.80 3.53
C LEU A 98 9.13 15.01 2.21
N ALA A 99 8.31 14.05 1.79
CA ALA A 99 7.49 14.18 0.58
C ALA A 99 6.57 15.42 0.64
N ALA A 100 5.98 15.68 1.81
CA ALA A 100 5.15 16.86 2.03
C ALA A 100 5.94 18.17 1.97
N ILE A 101 7.17 18.22 2.52
CA ILE A 101 8.05 19.38 2.41
C ILE A 101 8.40 19.68 0.94
N PHE A 102 8.73 18.65 0.16
CA PHE A 102 9.02 18.82 -1.27
C PHE A 102 7.78 19.30 -2.04
N ALA A 103 6.60 18.75 -1.75
CA ALA A 103 5.35 19.22 -2.35
C ALA A 103 5.08 20.70 -2.02
N ALA A 104 5.26 21.11 -0.76
CA ALA A 104 5.07 22.49 -0.33
C ALA A 104 6.06 23.47 -0.99
N ALA A 105 7.27 23.00 -1.32
CA ALA A 105 8.26 23.75 -2.08
C ALA A 105 8.01 23.76 -3.61
N GLY A 106 6.95 23.11 -4.09
CA GLY A 106 6.62 22.99 -5.52
C GLY A 106 7.37 21.89 -6.26
N TRP A 107 8.17 21.07 -5.57
CA TRP A 107 8.98 20.00 -6.14
C TRP A 107 8.16 18.71 -6.20
N LEU A 108 7.26 18.63 -7.17
CA LEU A 108 6.26 17.55 -7.26
C LEU A 108 6.87 16.18 -7.60
N THR A 109 7.80 16.10 -8.56
CA THR A 109 8.38 14.80 -8.96
C THR A 109 9.09 14.08 -7.80
N PRO A 110 9.99 14.73 -7.03
CA PRO A 110 10.57 14.09 -5.86
C PRO A 110 9.52 13.74 -4.79
N SER A 111 8.50 14.57 -4.61
CA SER A 111 7.41 14.29 -3.66
C SER A 111 6.67 12.99 -4.03
N PHE A 112 6.32 12.80 -5.30
CA PHE A 112 5.67 11.58 -5.77
C PHE A 112 6.55 10.34 -5.61
N LEU A 113 7.84 10.44 -5.93
CA LEU A 113 8.79 9.33 -5.77
C LEU A 113 8.98 8.97 -4.29
N LEU A 114 9.15 9.96 -3.40
CA LEU A 114 9.22 9.72 -1.96
C LEU A 114 7.94 9.11 -1.41
N THR A 115 6.78 9.54 -1.91
CA THR A 115 5.49 8.97 -1.54
C THR A 115 5.38 7.51 -1.99
N ALA A 116 5.78 7.18 -3.22
CA ALA A 116 5.81 5.80 -3.71
C ALA A 116 6.77 4.90 -2.91
N PHE A 117 7.94 5.44 -2.53
CA PHE A 117 8.86 4.77 -1.60
C PHE A 117 8.19 4.48 -0.25
N ALA A 118 7.51 5.47 0.31
CA ALA A 118 6.80 5.36 1.58
C ALA A 118 5.71 4.27 1.51
N MET A 119 4.92 4.23 0.44
CA MET A 119 3.91 3.18 0.23
C MET A 119 4.53 1.78 0.09
N GLY A 120 5.73 1.67 -0.50
CA GLY A 120 6.50 0.44 -0.49
C GLY A 120 6.90 0.01 0.93
N THR A 121 7.38 0.96 1.73
CA THR A 121 7.74 0.74 3.14
C THR A 121 6.53 0.32 3.98
N GLU A 122 5.36 0.92 3.76
CA GLU A 122 4.12 0.60 4.48
C GLU A 122 3.72 -0.88 4.34
N ASN A 123 3.97 -1.50 3.18
CA ASN A 123 3.63 -2.89 2.95
C ASN A 123 4.44 -3.89 3.80
N THR A 124 5.49 -3.43 4.49
CA THR A 124 6.28 -4.28 5.39
C THR A 124 5.83 -4.18 6.84
N VAL A 125 4.93 -3.26 7.20
CA VAL A 125 4.50 -3.03 8.61
C VAL A 125 3.95 -4.30 9.26
N PHE A 126 3.24 -5.14 8.51
CA PHE A 126 2.68 -6.41 8.98
C PHE A 126 3.44 -7.64 8.47
N GLU A 127 4.68 -7.47 8.02
CA GLU A 127 5.59 -8.58 7.73
C GLU A 127 5.88 -9.36 9.01
N ALA A 128 5.82 -10.69 8.93
CA ALA A 128 6.30 -11.57 9.98
C ALA A 128 6.72 -12.90 9.37
N ASP A 129 7.86 -13.42 9.82
CA ASP A 129 8.50 -14.65 9.32
C ASP A 129 8.84 -14.59 7.81
N GLY A 130 9.11 -13.40 7.28
CA GLY A 130 9.45 -13.18 5.87
C GLY A 130 8.25 -13.12 4.92
N GLU A 131 7.02 -13.26 5.43
CA GLU A 131 5.79 -13.11 4.66
C GLU A 131 4.95 -11.92 5.14
N VAL A 132 4.35 -11.20 4.19
CA VAL A 132 3.42 -10.11 4.46
C VAL A 132 2.09 -10.70 4.93
N ARG A 133 1.81 -10.62 6.23
CA ARG A 133 0.58 -11.22 6.79
C ARG A 133 -0.68 -10.41 6.51
N ILE A 134 -0.55 -9.10 6.28
CA ILE A 134 -1.61 -8.21 5.82
C ILE A 134 -1.04 -7.39 4.67
N SER A 135 -1.41 -7.72 3.44
CA SER A 135 -1.08 -6.87 2.31
C SER A 135 -2.09 -5.73 2.24
N LEU A 136 -1.60 -4.51 2.48
CA LEU A 136 -2.39 -3.29 2.57
C LEU A 136 -2.70 -2.70 1.20
N THR A 137 -2.02 -3.15 0.14
CA THR A 137 -2.25 -2.70 -1.24
C THR A 137 -2.85 -3.79 -2.13
N TYR A 138 -2.96 -5.03 -1.64
CA TYR A 138 -3.62 -6.13 -2.36
C TYR A 138 -5.13 -6.19 -2.09
N MET A 139 -5.83 -5.12 -2.44
CA MET A 139 -7.24 -4.93 -2.09
C MET A 139 -8.22 -5.75 -2.94
N THR A 140 -7.85 -6.09 -4.17
CA THR A 140 -8.62 -7.05 -5.00
C THR A 140 -8.75 -8.40 -4.31
N GLY A 141 -7.69 -8.87 -3.65
CA GLY A 141 -7.74 -10.11 -2.86
C GLY A 141 -8.70 -10.03 -1.68
N ASN A 142 -8.89 -8.85 -1.08
CA ASN A 142 -9.85 -8.66 0.01
C ASN A 142 -11.30 -8.77 -0.50
N LEU A 143 -11.62 -8.20 -1.67
CA LEU A 143 -12.94 -8.39 -2.30
C LEU A 143 -13.25 -9.87 -2.61
N VAL A 144 -12.27 -10.60 -3.14
CA VAL A 144 -12.41 -12.05 -3.37
C VAL A 144 -12.71 -12.78 -2.06
N LYS A 145 -12.01 -12.45 -0.98
CA LYS A 145 -12.25 -13.02 0.34
C LYS A 145 -13.63 -12.63 0.90
N VAL A 146 -14.12 -11.41 0.67
CA VAL A 146 -15.50 -11.01 1.02
C VAL A 146 -16.50 -11.95 0.34
N GLY A 147 -16.40 -12.12 -0.98
CA GLY A 147 -17.30 -13.01 -1.74
C GLY A 147 -17.27 -14.45 -1.24
N GLN A 148 -16.07 -15.03 -1.04
CA GLN A 148 -15.91 -16.40 -0.53
C GLN A 148 -16.46 -16.57 0.90
N ARG A 149 -16.39 -15.54 1.74
CA ARG A 149 -16.87 -15.57 3.13
C ARG A 149 -18.37 -15.35 3.21
N LEU A 150 -18.93 -14.51 2.34
CA LEU A 150 -20.38 -14.38 2.15
C LEU A 150 -20.97 -15.71 1.68
N ALA A 151 -20.39 -16.35 0.66
CA ALA A 151 -20.84 -17.66 0.19
C ALA A 151 -20.85 -18.71 1.32
N ARG A 152 -19.81 -18.72 2.17
CA ARG A 152 -19.76 -19.58 3.35
C ARG A 152 -20.83 -19.26 4.39
N ALA A 153 -21.13 -17.98 4.62
CA ALA A 153 -22.18 -17.57 5.55
C ALA A 153 -23.58 -18.02 5.06
N VAL A 154 -23.82 -17.99 3.75
CA VAL A 154 -25.07 -18.45 3.14
C VAL A 154 -25.31 -19.94 3.39
N VAL A 155 -24.27 -20.78 3.31
CA VAL A 155 -24.38 -22.24 3.54
C VAL A 155 -24.27 -22.66 5.02
N GLY A 156 -24.49 -21.73 5.97
CA GLY A 156 -24.51 -22.01 7.41
C GLY A 156 -23.16 -21.87 8.13
N GLY A 157 -22.13 -21.38 7.44
CA GLY A 157 -20.84 -21.05 8.05
C GLY A 157 -20.86 -19.75 8.87
N PRO A 158 -19.69 -19.31 9.37
CA PRO A 158 -19.57 -18.14 10.23
C PRO A 158 -20.06 -16.84 9.57
N ARG A 159 -21.08 -16.21 10.16
CA ARG A 159 -21.85 -15.09 9.56
C ARG A 159 -21.08 -13.78 9.35
N TRP A 160 -20.02 -13.52 10.12
CA TRP A 160 -19.39 -12.19 10.19
C TRP A 160 -17.93 -12.15 9.72
N GLN A 161 -17.40 -13.26 9.19
CA GLN A 161 -15.98 -13.36 8.83
C GLN A 161 -15.59 -12.59 7.56
N TRP A 162 -16.56 -12.03 6.83
CA TRP A 162 -16.32 -11.15 5.68
C TRP A 162 -16.08 -9.69 6.11
N LEU A 163 -16.58 -9.26 7.28
CA LEU A 163 -16.52 -7.87 7.74
C LEU A 163 -15.11 -7.28 7.78
N PRO A 164 -14.07 -7.98 8.29
CA PRO A 164 -12.73 -7.38 8.33
C PRO A 164 -12.13 -7.11 6.95
N TYR A 165 -12.43 -7.97 5.97
CA TYR A 165 -11.97 -7.78 4.59
C TYR A 165 -12.72 -6.65 3.90
N LEU A 166 -14.03 -6.54 4.17
CA LEU A 166 -14.81 -5.41 3.68
C LEU A 166 -14.32 -4.11 4.30
N ALA A 167 -14.07 -4.06 5.60
CA ALA A 167 -13.55 -2.88 6.28
C ALA A 167 -12.21 -2.40 5.70
N LEU A 168 -11.28 -3.32 5.38
CA LEU A 168 -10.03 -2.98 4.71
C LEU A 168 -10.25 -2.40 3.32
N TRP A 169 -11.12 -3.02 2.52
CA TRP A 169 -11.44 -2.51 1.19
C TRP A 169 -12.16 -1.17 1.23
N SER A 170 -13.15 -1.02 2.11
CA SER A 170 -13.92 0.22 2.29
C SER A 170 -13.08 1.35 2.88
N ALA A 171 -12.02 1.06 3.61
CA ALA A 171 -11.13 2.11 4.11
C ALA A 171 -10.26 2.71 2.99
N MET A 172 -9.92 1.92 1.97
CA MET A 172 -9.15 2.38 0.81
C MET A 172 -9.95 3.33 -0.09
N VAL A 173 -11.28 3.21 -0.10
CA VAL A 173 -12.18 4.01 -0.94
C VAL A 173 -12.63 5.25 -0.21
#